data_AF-A0A4D4JAP1-F1
#
_entry.id   AF-A0A4D4JAP1-F1
#
_cell.length_a   1.000
_cell.length_b   1.000
_cell.length_c   1.000
_cell.angle_alpha   90.00
_cell.angle_beta   90.00
_cell.angle_gamma   90.00
#
_symmetry.space_group_name_H-M   'P 1'
#
loop_
_entity.id
_entity.type
_entity.pdbx_description
1 polymer ?
#
loop_
_entity_poly.entity_id
_entity_poly.type
_entity_poly.pdbx_seq_one_letter_code
_entity_poly.pdbx_strand_id
1 'polypeptide(L)'
;MEVSIPPGSAGASANAVDVVLRRHLALLLAGVQNGDDGVVARLARSETHRLVGAIRASLRAHRLDPAGCCGACRATRCVLRDEISHALLPVRPAPADGG
;
A
#
# COMPACT_ATOMS: atom_id res chain seq x y z
N MET A 1 30.59 20.98 -17.99
CA MET A 1 30.45 19.52 -18.05
C MET A 1 29.22 19.18 -17.23
N GLU A 2 28.05 19.22 -17.86
CA GLU A 2 26.77 18.98 -17.20
C GLU A 2 26.56 17.47 -17.05
N VAL A 3 26.48 17.00 -15.81
CA VAL A 3 26.21 15.59 -15.50
C VAL A 3 24.71 15.38 -15.66
N SER A 4 24.28 14.89 -16.82
CA SER A 4 22.93 14.39 -17.05
C SER A 4 22.70 13.13 -16.22
N ILE A 5 21.91 13.25 -15.16
CA ILE A 5 21.43 12.11 -14.37
C ILE A 5 20.30 11.44 -15.17
N PRO A 6 20.40 10.14 -15.52
CA PRO A 6 19.35 9.47 -16.28
C PRO A 6 18.08 9.29 -15.44
N PRO A 7 16.86 9.43 -16.02
CA PRO A 7 15.59 9.22 -15.35
C PRO A 7 15.31 7.71 -15.23
N GLY A 8 16.06 7.01 -14.36
CA GLY A 8 15.94 5.55 -14.18
C GLY A 8 15.69 5.09 -12.75
N SER A 9 15.80 5.97 -11.74
CA SER A 9 15.86 5.58 -10.33
C SER A 9 14.49 5.52 -9.61
N ALA A 10 13.42 6.06 -10.20
CA ALA A 10 12.09 6.04 -9.59
C ALA A 10 11.37 4.68 -9.72
N GLY A 11 11.62 3.93 -10.81
CA GLY A 11 10.97 2.64 -11.07
C GLY A 11 11.47 1.50 -10.17
N ALA A 12 12.75 1.48 -9.82
CA ALA A 12 13.33 0.47 -8.93
C ALA A 12 12.80 0.60 -7.49
N SER A 13 12.55 1.84 -7.04
CA SER A 13 11.97 2.12 -5.71
C SER A 13 10.51 1.69 -5.61
N ALA A 14 9.70 1.93 -6.65
CA ALA A 14 8.30 1.52 -6.67
C ALA A 14 8.16 -0.02 -6.62
N ASN A 15 9.00 -0.74 -7.38
CA ASN A 15 9.02 -2.21 -7.39
C ASN A 15 9.46 -2.79 -6.04
N ALA A 16 10.47 -2.20 -5.39
CA ALA A 16 10.91 -2.65 -4.07
C ALA A 16 9.80 -2.51 -3.01
N VAL A 17 9.03 -1.42 -3.06
CA VAL A 17 7.93 -1.18 -2.13
C VAL A 17 6.75 -2.12 -2.39
N ASP A 18 6.44 -2.43 -3.65
CA ASP A 18 5.40 -3.41 -4.02
C ASP A 18 5.74 -4.82 -3.49
N VAL A 19 6.99 -5.25 -3.59
CA VAL A 19 7.45 -6.54 -3.05
C VAL A 19 7.30 -6.61 -1.52
N VAL A 20 7.65 -5.53 -0.81
CA VAL A 20 7.49 -5.46 0.66
C VAL A 20 6.01 -5.50 1.04
N LEU A 21 5.15 -4.80 0.31
CA LEU A 21 3.70 -4.78 0.56
C LEU A 21 3.09 -6.18 0.41
N ARG A 22 3.39 -6.86 -0.70
CA ARG A 22 2.88 -8.23 -0.98
C ARG A 22 3.35 -9.23 0.07
N ARG A 23 4.60 -9.11 0.53
CA ARG A 23 5.14 -9.99 1.58
C ARG A 23 4.37 -9.84 2.88
N HIS A 24 4.12 -8.63 3.35
CA HIS A 24 3.41 -8.39 4.61
C HIS A 24 1.92 -8.80 4.52
N LEU A 25 1.28 -8.58 3.37
CA LEU A 25 -0.08 -9.08 3.12
C LEU A 25 -0.15 -10.61 3.15
N ALA A 26 0.80 -11.30 2.52
CA ALA A 26 0.87 -12.76 2.56
C ALA A 26 1.04 -13.31 3.98
N LEU A 27 1.86 -12.66 4.81
CA LEU A 27 2.05 -13.04 6.22
C LEU A 27 0.77 -12.85 7.05
N LEU A 28 0.03 -11.76 6.84
CA LEU A 28 -1.26 -11.54 7.49
C LEU A 28 -2.30 -12.58 7.07
N LEU A 29 -2.41 -12.86 5.76
CA LEU A 29 -3.34 -13.86 5.24
C LEU A 29 -3.02 -15.26 5.78
N ALA A 30 -1.74 -15.66 5.76
CA ALA A 30 -1.30 -16.95 6.30
C ALA A 30 -1.56 -17.05 7.82
N GLY A 31 -1.33 -15.95 8.55
CA GLY A 31 -1.62 -15.86 9.98
C GLY A 31 -3.11 -16.05 10.27
N VAL A 32 -3.97 -15.25 9.63
CA VAL A 32 -5.43 -15.31 9.82
C VAL A 32 -6.01 -16.68 9.47
N GLN A 33 -5.46 -17.36 8.46
CA GLN A 33 -5.96 -18.67 8.02
C GLN A 33 -5.52 -19.84 8.89
N ASN A 34 -4.36 -19.75 9.56
CA ASN A 34 -3.72 -20.92 10.20
C ASN A 34 -3.28 -20.71 11.66
N GLY A 35 -3.39 -19.49 12.18
CA GLY A 35 -2.93 -19.14 13.53
C GLY A 35 -4.03 -19.25 14.59
N ASP A 36 -3.64 -19.52 15.83
CA ASP A 36 -4.51 -19.24 16.98
C ASP A 36 -4.75 -17.72 17.11
N ASP A 37 -5.85 -17.33 17.74
CA ASP A 37 -6.26 -15.92 17.87
C ASP A 37 -5.16 -15.02 18.45
N GLY A 38 -4.32 -15.54 19.34
CA GLY A 38 -3.21 -14.81 19.94
C GLY A 38 -2.05 -14.57 18.96
N VAL A 39 -1.72 -15.55 18.13
CA VAL A 39 -0.75 -15.43 17.02
C VAL A 39 -1.28 -14.48 15.95
N VAL A 40 -2.57 -14.60 15.60
CA VAL A 40 -3.23 -13.70 14.65
C VAL A 40 -3.21 -12.27 15.13
N ALA A 41 -3.55 -12.00 16.40
CA ALA A 41 -3.55 -10.65 16.95
C ALA A 41 -2.14 -10.03 16.98
N ARG A 42 -1.11 -10.82 17.30
CA ARG A 42 0.29 -10.35 17.28
C ARG A 42 0.78 -10.06 15.85
N LEU A 43 0.45 -10.91 14.89
CA LEU A 43 0.75 -10.70 13.47
C LEU A 43 0.02 -9.48 12.93
N ALA A 44 -1.28 -9.36 13.20
CA ALA A 44 -2.08 -8.20 12.86
C ALA A 44 -1.43 -6.91 13.36
N ARG A 45 -1.03 -6.86 14.64
CA ARG A 45 -0.42 -5.66 15.22
C ARG A 45 0.94 -5.30 14.61
N SER A 46 1.81 -6.28 14.44
CA SER A 46 3.18 -6.06 13.95
C SER A 46 3.23 -5.76 12.46
N GLU A 47 2.47 -6.50 11.65
CA GLU A 47 2.50 -6.39 10.19
C GLU A 47 1.63 -5.24 9.68
N THR A 48 0.53 -4.88 10.38
CA THR A 48 -0.24 -3.66 10.04
C THR A 48 0.61 -2.41 10.16
N HIS A 49 1.43 -2.29 11.20
CA HIS A 49 2.32 -1.14 11.35
C HIS A 49 3.33 -1.04 10.19
N ARG A 50 3.89 -2.18 9.75
CA ARG A 50 4.81 -2.26 8.62
C ARG A 50 4.11 -1.91 7.29
N LEU A 51 2.90 -2.41 7.08
CA LEU A 51 2.07 -2.07 5.93
C LEU A 51 1.76 -0.58 5.85
N VAL A 52 1.35 0.03 6.97
CA VAL A 52 1.14 1.49 7.05
C VAL A 52 2.43 2.24 6.71
N GLY A 53 3.57 1.78 7.20
CA GLY A 53 4.88 2.35 6.86
C GLY A 53 5.17 2.30 5.35
N ALA A 54 4.95 1.14 4.71
CA ALA A 54 5.15 0.95 3.28
C ALA A 54 4.19 1.81 2.45
N ILE A 55 2.90 1.85 2.80
CA ILE A 55 1.89 2.71 2.16
C ILE A 55 2.29 4.19 2.24
N ARG A 56 2.74 4.66 3.42
CA ARG A 56 3.22 6.05 3.60
C ARG A 56 4.45 6.34 2.75
N ALA A 57 5.34 5.36 2.53
CA ALA A 57 6.49 5.52 1.64
C ALA A 57 6.04 5.64 0.19
N SER A 58 5.13 4.77 -0.28
CA SER A 58 4.54 4.83 -1.62
C SER A 58 3.82 6.16 -1.86
N LEU A 59 3.03 6.63 -0.91
CA LEU A 59 2.31 7.90 -1.00
C LEU A 59 3.24 9.13 -1.06
N ARG A 60 4.45 9.03 -0.48
CA ARG A 60 5.46 10.09 -0.61
C ARG A 60 6.01 10.18 -2.03
N ALA A 61 6.20 9.05 -2.71
CA ALA A 61 6.54 9.05 -4.14
C ALA A 61 5.38 9.62 -5.00
N HIS A 62 4.13 9.46 -4.54
CA HIS A 62 2.93 9.99 -5.18
C HIS A 62 2.40 11.28 -4.52
N ARG A 63 3.29 12.21 -4.16
CA ARG A 63 2.87 13.53 -3.63
C ARG A 63 2.02 14.28 -4.66
N LEU A 64 0.95 14.90 -4.15
CA LEU A 64 0.16 15.85 -4.92
C LEU A 64 0.78 17.24 -4.77
N ASP A 65 0.78 18.01 -5.84
CA ASP A 65 1.08 19.44 -5.81
C ASP A 65 -0.13 20.25 -5.30
N PRO A 66 -0.01 21.59 -5.13
CA PRO A 66 -1.11 22.43 -4.69
C PRO A 66 -2.34 22.41 -5.62
N ALA A 67 -2.17 22.04 -6.90
CA ALA A 67 -3.26 21.90 -7.86
C ALA A 67 -3.93 20.51 -7.80
N GLY A 68 -3.45 19.62 -6.93
CA GLY A 68 -3.96 18.26 -6.80
C GLY A 68 -3.39 17.28 -7.83
N CYS A 69 -2.39 17.68 -8.63
CA CYS A 69 -1.74 16.80 -9.60
C CYS A 69 -0.68 15.94 -8.93
N CYS A 70 -0.69 14.64 -9.22
CA CYS A 70 0.32 13.71 -8.73
C CYS A 70 1.59 13.82 -9.57
N GLY A 71 2.72 14.10 -8.93
CA GLY A 71 4.02 14.21 -9.62
C GLY A 71 4.47 12.90 -10.29
N ALA A 72 4.14 11.75 -9.70
CA ALA A 72 4.49 10.44 -10.25
C ALA A 72 3.56 10.02 -11.40
N CYS A 73 2.24 10.21 -11.25
CA CYS A 73 1.28 9.85 -12.29
C CYS A 73 1.18 10.91 -13.40
N ARG A 74 1.72 12.11 -13.19
CA ARG A 74 1.59 13.29 -14.07
C ARG A 74 0.14 13.59 -14.46
N ALA A 75 -0.78 13.38 -13.52
CA ALA A 75 -2.21 13.52 -13.71
C ALA A 75 -2.88 13.99 -12.42
N THR A 76 -4.06 14.60 -12.55
CA THR A 76 -4.95 14.94 -11.41
C THR A 76 -5.45 13.70 -10.67
N ARG A 77 -5.56 12.58 -11.39
CA ARG A 77 -5.92 11.28 -10.82
C ARG A 77 -4.67 10.49 -10.44
N CYS A 78 -4.56 10.11 -9.17
CA CYS A 78 -3.46 9.30 -8.67
C CYS A 78 -3.93 7.85 -8.46
N VAL A 79 -3.46 6.95 -9.34
CA VAL A 79 -3.84 5.52 -9.30
C VAL A 79 -3.59 4.91 -7.92
N LEU A 80 -2.42 5.14 -7.32
CA LEU A 80 -2.09 4.59 -6.00
C LEU A 80 -3.06 5.07 -4.91
N ARG A 81 -3.41 6.36 -4.92
CA ARG A 81 -4.33 6.92 -3.92
C ARG A 81 -5.73 6.35 -4.10
N ASP A 82 -6.19 6.21 -5.34
CA ASP A 82 -7.47 5.60 -5.65
C ASP A 82 -7.54 4.16 -5.18
N GLU A 83 -6.52 3.34 -5.48
CA GLU A 83 -6.46 1.94 -5.03
C GLU A 83 -6.44 1.83 -3.51
N ILE A 84 -5.66 2.68 -2.82
CA ILE A 84 -5.65 2.73 -1.35
C ILE A 84 -7.03 3.15 -0.83
N SER A 85 -7.66 4.17 -1.41
CA SER A 85 -8.99 4.61 -1.02
C SER A 85 -10.00 3.48 -1.17
N HIS A 86 -9.97 2.72 -2.28
CA HIS A 86 -10.84 1.56 -2.47
C HIS A 86 -10.56 0.44 -1.47
N ALA A 87 -9.29 0.15 -1.20
CA ALA A 87 -8.89 -0.88 -0.24
C ALA A 87 -9.22 -0.52 1.22
N LEU A 88 -9.28 0.77 1.54
CA LEU A 88 -9.64 1.28 2.86
C LEU A 88 -11.14 1.57 3.01
N LEU A 89 -11.95 1.42 1.94
CA LEU A 89 -13.39 1.44 2.11
C LEU A 89 -13.77 0.35 3.12
N PRO A 90 -14.70 0.63 4.04
CA PRO A 90 -15.10 -0.34 5.05
C PRO A 90 -15.47 -1.63 4.35
N VAL A 91 -14.83 -2.73 4.75
CA VAL A 91 -15.25 -4.09 4.40
C VAL A 91 -16.71 -4.17 4.84
N ARG A 92 -17.63 -4.08 3.89
CA ARG A 92 -19.06 -4.21 4.20
C ARG A 92 -19.20 -5.57 4.89
N PRO A 93 -19.88 -5.66 6.05
CA PRO A 93 -20.22 -6.97 6.58
C PRO A 93 -20.93 -7.74 5.47
N ALA A 94 -20.57 -9.02 5.31
CA ALA A 94 -21.25 -9.89 4.35
C ALA A 94 -22.76 -9.75 4.58
N PRO A 95 -23.58 -9.67 3.51
CA PRO A 95 -25.03 -9.66 3.69
C PRO A 95 -25.38 -10.84 4.60
N ALA A 96 -26.11 -10.58 5.69
CA ALA A 96 -26.67 -11.66 6.49
C ALA A 96 -27.50 -12.49 5.52
N ASP A 97 -27.12 -13.74 5.31
CA ASP A 97 -27.90 -14.68 4.52
C ASP A 97 -29.33 -14.63 5.08
N GLY A 98 -30.24 -14.09 4.28
CA GLY A 98 -31.63 -13.92 4.66
C GLY A 98 -32.22 -15.29 4.97
N GLY A 99 -32.65 -15.47 6.23
CA GLY A 99 -33.49 -16.59 6.65
C GLY A 99 -34.93 -16.45 6.18
#